data_AF-A0A7S1LJF5-F1
#
_entry.id   AF-A0A7S1LJF5-F1
#
_cell.length_a   1.000
_cell.length_b   1.000
_cell.length_c   1.000
_cell.angle_alpha   90.00
_cell.angle_beta   90.00
_cell.angle_gamma   90.00
#
_symmetry.space_group_name_H-M   'P 1'
#
loop_
_entity.id
_entity.type
_entity.pdbx_description
1 polymer ?
#
loop_
_entity_poly.entity_id
_entity_poly.type
_entity_poly.pdbx_seq_one_letter_code
_entity_poly.pdbx_strand_id
1 'polypeptide(L)'
;RTYAGKWPTWVAPGTGRPVLRSARCNSTRWAVVTSIFDPTASIKQLARMAGWCTVVVGDLKGPQRGEYMQAASVVHLSAAEQRELAERWRTVSHLPWSSFGRKNLG
;
A
#
# COMPACT_ATOMS: atom_id res chain seq x y z
N ARG A 1 2.31 22.28 3.22
CA ARG A 1 1.29 22.39 4.29
C ARG A 1 1.40 21.15 5.18
N THR A 2 1.99 21.29 6.36
CA THR A 2 2.02 20.26 7.42
C THR A 2 0.66 20.20 8.11
N TYR A 3 0.17 18.99 8.34
CA TYR A 3 -1.12 18.76 9.00
C TYR A 3 -0.93 18.97 10.51
N ALA A 4 -1.73 19.86 11.12
CA ALA A 4 -1.65 20.24 12.53
C ALA A 4 -2.70 19.55 13.43
N GLY A 5 -3.46 18.60 12.89
CA GLY A 5 -4.50 17.87 13.63
C GLY A 5 -3.94 16.69 14.43
N LYS A 6 -4.64 16.30 15.50
CA LYS A 6 -4.39 15.02 16.17
C LYS A 6 -4.66 13.89 15.18
N TRP A 7 -3.73 12.94 15.09
CA TRP A 7 -3.92 11.74 14.27
C TRP A 7 -5.08 10.90 14.86
N PRO A 8 -5.99 10.37 14.03
CA PRO A 8 -7.06 9.51 14.53
C PRO A 8 -6.46 8.27 15.20
N THR A 9 -6.93 7.97 16.40
CA THR A 9 -6.59 6.77 17.15
C THR A 9 -7.17 5.57 16.41
N TRP A 10 -6.29 4.71 15.89
CA TRP A 10 -6.70 3.47 15.25
C TRP A 10 -7.07 2.44 16.30
N VAL A 11 -8.32 1.97 16.28
CA VAL A 11 -8.77 0.79 17.02
C VAL A 11 -8.66 -0.38 16.05
N ALA A 12 -7.72 -1.30 16.31
CA ALA A 12 -7.60 -2.51 15.50
C ALA A 12 -8.92 -3.31 15.57
N PRO A 13 -9.54 -3.69 14.43
CA PRO A 13 -10.70 -4.56 14.47
C PRO A 13 -10.27 -5.92 15.03
N GLY A 14 -11.04 -6.44 15.99
CA GLY A 14 -10.74 -7.69 16.68
C GLY A 14 -10.55 -8.86 15.71
N THR A 15 -9.40 -9.53 15.84
CA THR A 15 -9.04 -10.93 15.52
C THR A 15 -9.52 -11.63 14.23
N GLY A 16 -10.28 -10.99 13.35
CA GLY A 16 -10.54 -11.47 12.00
C GLY A 16 -9.38 -11.10 11.10
N ARG A 17 -8.43 -12.03 10.87
CA ARG A 17 -7.29 -11.85 9.95
C ARG A 17 -7.72 -11.07 8.69
N PRO A 18 -7.28 -9.81 8.49
CA PRO A 18 -7.46 -9.15 7.22
C PRO A 18 -6.52 -9.88 6.27
N VAL A 19 -7.12 -10.70 5.41
CA VAL A 19 -6.43 -11.30 4.28
C VAL A 19 -6.00 -10.10 3.43
N LEU A 20 -4.72 -9.71 3.48
CA LEU A 20 -4.09 -9.07 2.33
C LEU A 20 -4.53 -9.93 1.15
N ARG A 21 -5.47 -9.44 0.34
CA ARG A 21 -5.96 -10.20 -0.81
C ARG A 21 -4.71 -10.54 -1.58
N SER A 22 -4.36 -11.82 -1.61
CA SER A 22 -3.20 -12.31 -2.34
C SER A 22 -3.48 -11.94 -3.78
N ALA A 23 -2.91 -10.81 -4.22
CA ALA A 23 -2.88 -10.52 -5.63
C ALA A 23 -2.25 -11.75 -6.27
N ARG A 24 -2.92 -12.30 -7.28
CA ARG A 24 -2.47 -13.50 -8.00
C ARG A 24 -1.33 -13.13 -8.94
N CYS A 25 -0.34 -12.40 -8.41
CA CYS A 25 0.75 -11.87 -9.18
C CYS A 25 1.94 -12.80 -8.99
N ASN A 26 2.08 -13.76 -9.91
CA ASN A 26 3.21 -14.67 -9.97
C ASN A 26 4.16 -14.18 -11.06
N SER A 27 5.08 -13.26 -10.72
CA SER A 27 6.10 -12.75 -11.62
C SER A 27 7.45 -12.59 -10.91
N THR A 28 8.53 -12.70 -11.68
CA THR A 28 9.89 -12.35 -11.26
C THR A 28 10.22 -10.87 -11.47
N ARG A 29 9.39 -10.12 -12.21
CA ARG A 29 9.59 -8.69 -12.50
C ARG A 29 8.60 -7.84 -11.73
N TRP A 30 9.13 -6.89 -10.97
CA TRP A 30 8.36 -6.05 -10.06
C TRP A 30 8.61 -4.57 -10.29
N ALA A 31 7.54 -3.79 -10.28
CA ALA A 31 7.57 -2.34 -10.16
C ALA A 31 6.99 -1.94 -8.80
N VAL A 32 7.71 -1.11 -8.05
CA VAL A 32 7.23 -0.57 -6.77
C VAL A 32 7.06 0.93 -6.95
N VAL A 33 5.85 1.43 -6.71
CA VAL A 33 5.50 2.84 -6.89
C VAL A 33 4.88 3.35 -5.60
N THR A 34 5.21 4.57 -5.20
CA THR A 34 4.54 5.24 -4.09
C THR A 34 3.56 6.27 -4.65
N SER A 35 2.33 6.31 -4.14
CA SER A 35 1.32 7.27 -4.63
C SER A 35 0.48 7.84 -3.50
N ILE A 36 0.15 9.12 -3.63
CA ILE A 36 -0.89 9.79 -2.84
C ILE A 36 -2.17 10.02 -3.66
N PHE A 37 -2.16 9.65 -4.94
CA PHE A 37 -3.20 9.94 -5.92
C PHE A 37 -3.82 8.64 -6.45
N ASP A 38 -4.97 8.78 -7.10
CA ASP A 38 -5.61 7.74 -7.89
C ASP A 38 -4.72 7.20 -9.03
N PRO A 39 -5.06 6.02 -9.60
CA PRO A 39 -4.25 5.41 -10.65
C PRO A 39 -4.02 6.30 -11.87
N THR A 40 -2.76 6.62 -12.11
CA THR A 40 -2.32 7.40 -13.26
C THR A 40 -2.27 6.56 -14.54
N ALA A 41 -2.10 7.21 -15.69
CA ALA A 41 -1.92 6.52 -16.97
C ALA A 41 -0.76 5.50 -16.93
N SER A 42 0.34 5.83 -16.27
CA SER A 42 1.52 4.95 -16.13
C SER A 42 1.19 3.68 -15.34
N ILE A 43 0.40 3.78 -14.26
CA ILE A 43 -0.04 2.62 -13.49
C ILE A 43 -0.97 1.74 -14.33
N LYS A 44 -1.87 2.35 -15.10
CA LYS A 44 -2.76 1.62 -16.03
C LYS A 44 -1.99 0.96 -17.18
N GLN A 45 -0.83 1.48 -17.57
CA GLN A 45 0.07 0.83 -18.52
C GLN A 45 0.78 -0.35 -17.89
N LEU A 46 1.36 -0.18 -16.68
CA LEU A 46 1.99 -1.27 -15.93
C LEU A 46 1.01 -2.43 -15.65
N ALA A 47 -0.24 -2.12 -15.34
CA ALA A 47 -1.30 -3.13 -15.15
C ALA A 47 -1.50 -4.02 -16.38
N ARG A 48 -1.24 -3.50 -17.59
CA ARG A 48 -1.37 -4.20 -18.87
C ARG A 48 -0.07 -4.87 -19.34
N MET A 49 1.06 -4.61 -18.67
CA MET A 49 2.34 -5.20 -19.05
C MET A 49 2.41 -6.66 -18.63
N ALA A 50 2.51 -7.55 -19.62
CA ALA A 50 2.59 -8.98 -19.40
C ALA A 50 3.84 -9.37 -18.59
N GLY A 51 3.63 -10.20 -17.57
CA GLY A 51 4.69 -10.71 -16.71
C GLY A 51 5.38 -9.63 -15.86
N TRP A 52 4.67 -8.57 -15.50
CA TRP A 52 5.08 -7.61 -14.47
C TRP A 52 4.06 -7.59 -13.33
N CYS A 53 4.55 -7.49 -12.11
CA CYS A 53 3.77 -7.18 -10.93
C CYS A 53 4.04 -5.75 -10.50
N THR A 54 2.99 -5.03 -10.13
CA THR A 54 3.13 -3.66 -9.63
C THR A 54 2.59 -3.57 -8.22
N VAL A 55 3.41 -3.13 -7.28
CA VAL A 55 2.97 -2.75 -5.94
C VAL A 55 2.87 -1.23 -5.90
N VAL A 56 1.69 -0.72 -5.57
CA VAL A 56 1.48 0.69 -5.29
C VAL A 56 1.35 0.87 -3.78
N VAL A 57 2.37 1.47 -3.18
CA VAL A 57 2.41 1.77 -1.75
C VAL A 57 1.70 3.11 -1.52
N GLY A 58 0.53 3.02 -0.90
CA GLY A 58 -0.34 4.16 -0.64
C GLY A 58 0.13 5.05 0.51
N ASP A 59 -0.31 6.30 0.52
CA ASP A 59 -0.14 7.25 1.62
C ASP A 59 -1.43 7.40 2.43
N LEU A 60 -1.38 8.04 3.60
CA LEU A 60 -2.58 8.32 4.40
C LEU A 60 -3.58 9.20 3.68
N LYS A 61 -3.09 10.11 2.84
CA LYS A 61 -3.94 11.05 2.12
C LYS A 61 -4.48 10.49 0.80
N GLY A 62 -4.03 9.30 0.41
CA GLY A 62 -4.43 8.69 -0.85
C GLY A 62 -5.62 7.73 -0.73
N PRO A 63 -5.91 6.99 -1.80
CA PRO A 63 -6.95 5.97 -1.81
C PRO A 63 -6.74 4.94 -0.69
N GLN A 64 -7.84 4.49 -0.09
CA GLN A 64 -7.81 3.50 0.99
C GLN A 64 -7.97 2.07 0.44
N ARG A 65 -8.05 1.09 1.35
CA ARG A 65 -8.19 -0.32 1.01
C ARG A 65 -9.39 -0.52 0.06
N GLY A 66 -9.12 -1.10 -1.10
CA GLY A 66 -10.13 -1.41 -2.11
C GLY A 66 -10.51 -0.25 -3.04
N GLU A 67 -10.04 0.97 -2.80
CA GLU A 67 -10.43 2.17 -3.56
C GLU A 67 -9.56 2.42 -4.80
N TYR A 68 -8.32 1.90 -4.82
CA TYR A 68 -7.33 2.29 -5.83
C TYR A 68 -7.67 1.81 -7.26
N MET A 69 -7.52 0.52 -7.54
CA MET A 69 -7.97 -0.10 -8.79
C MET A 69 -8.09 -1.61 -8.65
N GLN A 70 -8.87 -2.21 -9.53
CA GLN A 70 -8.96 -3.66 -9.66
C GLN A 70 -8.15 -4.12 -10.88
N ALA A 71 -6.99 -4.71 -10.64
CA ALA A 71 -6.19 -5.37 -11.66
C ALA A 71 -5.42 -6.54 -11.03
N ALA A 72 -5.37 -7.68 -11.72
CA ALA A 72 -4.72 -8.89 -11.19
C ALA A 72 -3.20 -8.72 -10.97
N SER A 73 -2.57 -7.86 -11.76
CA SER A 73 -1.13 -7.55 -11.74
C SER A 73 -0.77 -6.37 -10.85
N VAL A 74 -1.75 -5.70 -10.21
CA VAL A 74 -1.53 -4.52 -9.37
C VAL A 74 -2.01 -4.79 -7.95
N VAL A 75 -1.10 -4.63 -7.00
CA VAL A 75 -1.37 -4.67 -5.56
C VAL A 75 -1.35 -3.24 -5.05
N HIS A 76 -2.44 -2.78 -4.44
CA HIS A 76 -2.42 -1.54 -3.69
C HIS A 76 -2.21 -1.87 -2.21
N LEU A 77 -1.12 -1.37 -1.63
CA LEU A 77 -0.82 -1.51 -0.22
C LEU A 77 -1.21 -0.22 0.51
N SER A 78 -2.45 -0.17 0.99
CA SER A 78 -3.00 0.99 1.68
C SER A 78 -2.28 1.28 3.00
N ALA A 79 -2.49 2.48 3.54
CA ALA A 79 -1.94 2.86 4.83
C ALA A 79 -2.41 1.95 5.99
N ALA A 80 -3.64 1.45 5.93
CA ALA A 80 -4.15 0.49 6.92
C ALA A 80 -3.39 -0.85 6.84
N GLU A 81 -3.18 -1.35 5.62
CA GLU A 81 -2.45 -2.60 5.36
C GLU A 81 -0.98 -2.53 5.79
N GLN A 82 -0.32 -1.39 5.56
CA GLN A 82 1.04 -1.16 6.05
C GLN A 82 1.14 -1.19 7.58
N ARG A 83 0.10 -0.74 8.30
CA ARG A 83 0.06 -0.81 9.77
C ARG A 83 -0.12 -2.24 10.25
N GLU A 84 -1.04 -2.98 9.63
CA GLU A 84 -1.23 -4.40 9.94
C GLU A 84 0.06 -5.22 9.66
N LEU A 85 0.82 -4.87 8.62
CA LEU A 85 2.14 -5.44 8.38
C LEU A 85 3.16 -5.07 9.48
N ALA A 86 3.10 -3.85 10.01
CA ALA A 86 3.97 -3.41 11.09
C ALA A 86 3.72 -4.13 12.42
N GLU A 87 2.50 -4.62 12.66
CA GLU A 87 2.20 -5.51 13.79
C GLU A 87 2.91 -6.87 13.66
N ARG A 88 3.12 -7.33 12.42
CA ARG A 88 3.80 -8.60 12.13
C ARG A 88 5.32 -8.45 12.05
N TRP A 89 5.80 -7.34 11.50
CA TRP A 89 7.21 -7.10 11.24
C TRP A 89 7.71 -5.86 11.99
N ARG A 90 8.48 -6.09 13.05
CA ARG A 90 9.01 -5.03 13.92
C ARG A 90 9.81 -3.96 13.16
N THR A 91 10.47 -4.31 12.06
CA THR A 91 11.22 -3.36 11.22
C THR A 91 10.36 -2.19 10.74
N VAL A 92 9.11 -2.44 10.35
CA VAL A 92 8.19 -1.39 9.87
C VAL A 92 7.74 -0.47 11.02
N SER A 93 7.74 -0.97 12.25
CA SER A 93 7.39 -0.17 13.44
C SER A 93 8.45 0.88 13.79
N HIS A 94 9.71 0.69 13.39
CA HIS A 94 10.80 1.62 13.66
C HIS A 94 10.87 2.82 12.70
N LEU A 95 10.10 2.81 11.61
CA LEU A 95 10.11 3.91 10.64
C LEU A 95 8.99 4.93 10.95
N PRO A 96 9.26 6.24 11.06
CA PRO A 96 8.20 7.22 11.21
C PRO A 96 7.19 7.18 10.05
N TRP A 97 5.93 7.56 10.30
CA TRP A 97 4.92 7.56 9.25
C TRP A 97 5.22 8.58 8.14
N SER A 98 5.77 9.73 8.51
CA SER A 98 6.21 10.78 7.58
C SER A 98 7.58 10.52 6.94
N SER A 99 8.02 9.25 6.86
CA SER A 99 9.29 8.87 6.24
C SER A 99 9.07 8.29 4.85
N PHE A 100 9.82 8.77 3.86
CA PHE A 100 9.88 8.13 2.54
C PHE A 100 10.37 6.68 2.63
N GLY A 101 11.25 6.36 3.59
CA GLY A 101 11.76 5.01 3.81
C GLY A 101 10.64 4.00 4.14
N ARG A 102 9.58 4.44 4.83
CA ARG A 102 8.42 3.58 5.12
C ARG A 102 7.71 3.14 3.84
N LYS A 103 7.65 4.03 2.84
CA LYS A 103 6.99 3.75 1.56
C LYS A 103 7.75 2.73 0.70
N ASN A 104 9.00 2.43 1.05
CA ASN A 104 9.84 1.43 0.36
C ASN A 104 9.87 0.05 1.06
N LEU A 105 9.27 -0.08 2.26
CA LEU A 105 9.16 -1.36 2.97
C LEU A 105 7.82 -2.09 2.72
N GLY A 106 6.96 -1.52 1.88
CA GLY A 106 5.70 -2.12 1.48
C GLY A 106 5.88 -3.35 0.59
#